data_AF-A0A2D5BC35-F1
#
_entry.id   AF-A0A2D5BC35-F1
#
_cell.length_a   1.000
_cell.length_b   1.000
_cell.length_c   1.000
_cell.angle_alpha   90.00
_cell.angle_beta   90.00
_cell.angle_gamma   90.00
#
_symmetry.space_group_name_H-M   'P 1'
#
loop_
_entity.id
_entity.type
_entity.pdbx_description
1 polymer ?
#
loop_
_entity_poly.entity_id
_entity_poly.type
_entity_poly.pdbx_seq_one_letter_code
_entity_poly.pdbx_strand_id
1 'polypeptide(L)'
;MKKNIAIFIFALSSVISFPSHAQLSLRGVIDFDLPTAGSTGKALHLRADSAIQDLSRFAIGVANNGGGTDGIEYVFPSLSLSLGDDIILYRDSAAIANYFQSCFSNFEIKLQASNSISQNGDDAIELFKDSVIIETFGDINVDGTGTSWEYTDSWAYKDTLGAFWPNGWIYGGPNCTDNDTLVSTSSCPYPQCSNNSVHVVTFRVNTANITVGPNGIYAGGGVIGGADAVALSDPDGDGIWEGTDTLDGTAGGNFIFLNSPNNSGDWGTKESLAGLPCSDPANYDDRIMPTFTQDTTLEFCFGTCSPNTVCPAPAVQQNIHFVVDMNSPKAPATWTQPYVS
;
A
#
# COMPACT_ATOMS: atom_id res chain seq x y z
N MET A 1 5.38 22.04 76.59
CA MET A 1 6.11 21.17 75.64
C MET A 1 5.11 20.67 74.60
N LYS A 2 5.03 21.32 73.44
CA LYS A 2 4.16 20.89 72.33
C LYS A 2 4.92 19.84 71.52
N LYS A 3 4.44 18.59 71.50
CA LYS A 3 4.98 17.52 70.64
C LYS A 3 4.39 17.70 69.24
N ASN A 4 5.22 18.09 68.29
CA ASN A 4 4.85 18.10 66.88
C ASN A 4 4.96 16.67 66.34
N ILE A 5 3.81 16.07 66.01
CA ILE A 5 3.74 14.79 65.30
C ILE A 5 3.83 15.13 63.80
N ALA A 6 4.94 14.75 63.16
CA ALA A 6 5.06 14.81 61.72
C ALA A 6 4.37 13.58 61.12
N ILE A 7 3.26 13.79 60.41
CA ILE A 7 2.57 12.76 59.63
C ILE A 7 3.30 12.65 58.28
N PHE A 8 4.05 11.56 58.08
CA PHE A 8 4.59 11.19 56.77
C PHE A 8 3.46 10.56 55.94
N ILE A 9 2.95 11.31 54.96
CA ILE A 9 2.04 10.78 53.94
C ILE A 9 2.91 10.06 52.91
N PHE A 10 2.92 8.73 52.94
CA PHE A 10 3.44 7.91 51.84
C PHE A 10 2.48 8.06 50.65
N ALA A 11 2.87 8.85 49.65
CA ALA A 11 2.20 8.87 48.37
C ALA A 11 2.43 7.51 47.69
N LEU A 12 1.41 6.65 47.73
CA LEU A 12 1.38 5.42 46.97
C LEU A 12 1.27 5.83 45.48
N SER A 13 2.42 5.93 44.82
CA SER A 13 2.48 6.12 43.37
C SER A 13 1.91 4.87 42.71
N SER A 14 0.62 4.92 42.37
CA SER A 14 0.00 3.97 41.46
C SER A 14 0.73 4.06 40.13
N VAL A 15 1.62 3.10 39.88
CA VAL A 15 2.19 2.81 38.56
C VAL A 15 1.02 2.53 37.62
N ILE A 16 0.69 3.54 36.82
CA ILE A 16 -0.17 3.37 35.67
C ILE A 16 0.65 2.50 34.70
N SER A 17 0.35 1.21 34.67
CA SER A 17 0.86 0.32 33.63
C SER A 17 0.23 0.77 32.32
N PHE A 18 0.96 1.55 31.53
CA PHE A 18 0.64 1.69 30.12
C PHE A 18 0.64 0.28 29.51
N PRO A 19 -0.29 -0.06 28.61
CA PRO A 19 -0.14 -1.29 27.84
C PRO A 19 1.23 -1.20 27.16
N SER A 20 2.15 -2.09 27.53
CA SER A 20 3.39 -2.22 26.77
C SER A 20 2.94 -2.52 25.35
N HIS A 21 3.18 -1.59 24.41
CA HIS A 21 3.20 -1.99 23.01
C HIS A 21 4.08 -3.25 22.92
N ALA A 22 3.62 -4.24 22.17
CA ALA A 22 4.43 -5.43 21.91
C ALA A 22 5.83 -4.96 21.50
N GLN A 23 6.89 -5.48 22.13
CA GLN A 23 8.25 -5.02 21.81
C GLN A 23 8.74 -5.63 20.51
N LEU A 24 8.19 -6.80 20.18
CA LEU A 24 8.42 -7.59 18.98
C LEU A 24 7.05 -8.06 18.51
N SER A 25 6.80 -8.04 17.21
CA SER A 25 5.57 -8.55 16.62
C SER A 25 5.84 -9.41 15.39
N LEU A 26 4.87 -10.27 15.05
CA LEU A 26 4.88 -10.97 13.76
C LEU A 26 4.59 -9.96 12.65
N ARG A 27 5.38 -10.03 11.58
CA ARG A 27 5.23 -9.20 10.38
C ARG A 27 4.85 -10.03 9.17
N GLY A 28 5.25 -11.30 9.11
CA GLY A 28 4.84 -12.23 8.07
C GLY A 28 5.03 -13.68 8.45
N VAL A 29 4.21 -14.54 7.87
CA VAL A 29 4.27 -16.00 7.98
C VAL A 29 4.41 -16.54 6.57
N ILE A 30 5.40 -17.41 6.35
CA ILE A 30 5.84 -17.80 5.01
C ILE A 30 5.91 -19.32 4.92
N ASP A 31 5.34 -19.85 3.84
CA ASP A 31 5.53 -21.20 3.37
C ASP A 31 5.71 -21.22 1.85
N PHE A 32 6.86 -20.81 1.32
CA PHE A 32 7.06 -20.77 -0.13
C PHE A 32 7.27 -22.15 -0.76
N ASP A 33 6.70 -22.36 -1.94
CA ASP A 33 7.12 -23.44 -2.84
C ASP A 33 8.42 -23.03 -3.54
N LEU A 34 9.55 -23.50 -3.01
CA LEU A 34 10.86 -23.26 -3.61
C LEU A 34 11.30 -24.44 -4.48
N PRO A 35 12.10 -24.21 -5.54
CA PRO A 35 12.58 -25.28 -6.42
C PRO A 35 13.33 -26.39 -5.66
N THR A 36 13.95 -26.03 -4.54
CA THR A 36 14.38 -26.96 -3.51
C THR A 36 13.17 -27.50 -2.75
N ALA A 37 12.57 -28.59 -3.25
CA ALA A 37 11.39 -29.21 -2.67
C ALA A 37 11.45 -29.40 -1.14
N GLY A 38 10.28 -29.41 -0.50
CA GLY A 38 10.11 -29.72 0.92
C GLY A 38 10.11 -28.48 1.80
N SER A 39 10.79 -28.53 2.94
CA SER A 39 10.63 -27.53 4.00
C SER A 39 11.53 -26.29 3.86
N THR A 40 12.15 -26.07 2.71
CA THR A 40 13.21 -25.06 2.60
C THR A 40 12.68 -23.62 2.48
N GLY A 41 11.47 -23.46 1.94
CA GLY A 41 10.79 -22.16 1.78
C GLY A 41 10.08 -21.62 3.02
N LYS A 42 10.14 -22.33 4.15
CA LYS A 42 9.45 -21.95 5.39
C LYS A 42 10.24 -20.90 6.16
N ALA A 43 9.56 -19.81 6.51
CA ALA A 43 10.13 -18.73 7.29
C ALA A 43 9.07 -17.93 8.09
N LEU A 44 9.54 -17.15 9.05
CA LEU A 44 8.76 -16.16 9.78
C LEU A 44 9.47 -14.82 9.72
N HIS A 45 8.72 -13.76 9.53
CA HIS A 45 9.20 -12.39 9.55
C HIS A 45 8.69 -11.71 10.80
N LEU A 46 9.57 -11.09 11.58
CA LEU A 46 9.24 -10.32 12.77
C LEU A 46 9.79 -8.90 12.66
N ARG A 47 9.17 -7.96 13.37
CA ARG A 47 9.63 -6.57 13.44
C ARG A 47 9.74 -6.11 14.89
N ALA A 48 10.83 -5.40 15.20
CA ALA A 48 11.01 -4.76 16.48
C ALA A 48 10.21 -3.45 16.55
N ASP A 49 9.11 -3.43 17.30
CA ASP A 49 8.27 -2.24 17.50
C ASP A 49 8.82 -1.29 18.58
N SER A 50 9.91 -1.71 19.24
CA SER A 50 10.71 -0.89 20.14
C SER A 50 12.13 -1.47 20.22
N ALA A 51 13.09 -0.71 20.75
CA ALA A 51 14.42 -1.26 21.01
C ALA A 51 14.35 -2.43 22.02
N ILE A 52 15.00 -3.55 21.70
CA ILE A 52 15.06 -4.76 22.53
C ILE A 52 16.51 -4.97 22.97
N GLN A 53 16.76 -5.04 24.27
CA GLN A 53 18.12 -5.25 24.79
C GLN A 53 18.59 -6.71 24.67
N ASP A 54 17.65 -7.65 24.82
CA ASP A 54 17.92 -9.08 24.82
C ASP A 54 16.73 -9.83 24.20
N LEU A 55 16.92 -10.29 22.97
CA LEU A 55 15.95 -11.05 22.19
C LEU A 55 15.74 -12.47 22.76
N SER A 56 16.64 -12.99 23.60
CA SER A 56 16.50 -14.36 24.14
C SER A 56 15.33 -14.56 25.09
N ARG A 57 14.64 -13.48 25.44
CA ARG A 57 13.38 -13.50 26.18
C ARG A 57 12.16 -13.86 25.31
N PHE A 58 12.33 -13.85 23.99
CA PHE A 58 11.27 -14.16 23.04
C PHE A 58 11.41 -15.58 22.52
N ALA A 59 10.30 -16.15 22.07
CA ALA A 59 10.25 -17.48 21.50
C ALA A 59 9.10 -17.63 20.49
N ILE A 60 9.19 -18.65 19.63
CA ILE A 60 8.15 -19.04 18.68
C ILE A 60 7.62 -20.43 19.04
N GLY A 61 6.32 -20.62 18.85
CA GLY A 61 5.68 -21.93 18.73
C GLY A 61 4.85 -22.01 17.46
N VAL A 62 4.73 -23.20 16.89
CA VAL A 62 3.80 -23.54 15.82
C VAL A 62 2.73 -24.43 16.42
N ALA A 63 1.46 -24.02 16.32
CA ALA A 63 0.33 -24.82 16.76
C ALA A 63 -0.12 -25.73 15.61
N ASN A 64 0.39 -26.96 15.60
CA ASN A 64 0.28 -27.80 14.43
C ASN A 64 -1.14 -28.38 14.25
N ASN A 65 -1.70 -28.26 13.04
CA ASN A 65 -2.97 -28.88 12.62
C ASN A 65 -4.16 -28.60 13.56
N GLY A 66 -4.21 -27.41 14.18
CA GLY A 66 -5.34 -27.02 15.02
C GLY A 66 -5.50 -27.79 16.34
N GLY A 67 -4.43 -28.39 16.86
CA GLY A 67 -4.45 -29.16 18.12
C GLY A 67 -4.47 -28.33 19.42
N GLY A 68 -4.38 -27.00 19.31
CA GLY A 68 -4.01 -26.10 20.39
C GLY A 68 -2.51 -25.76 20.37
N THR A 69 -2.04 -25.06 21.39
CA THR A 69 -0.60 -24.72 21.53
C THR A 69 0.25 -25.97 21.73
N ASP A 70 1.32 -26.12 20.95
CA ASP A 70 2.39 -27.10 21.18
C ASP A 70 3.52 -26.54 22.07
N GLY A 71 3.39 -25.27 22.47
CA GLY A 71 4.32 -24.57 23.34
C GLY A 71 5.50 -23.95 22.59
N ILE A 72 6.57 -23.66 23.34
CA ILE A 72 7.77 -23.03 22.78
C ILE A 72 8.60 -24.08 22.03
N GLU A 73 8.89 -23.79 20.76
CA GLU A 73 9.71 -24.64 19.89
C GLU A 73 11.04 -23.98 19.50
N TYR A 74 11.06 -22.66 19.34
CA TYR A 74 12.28 -21.88 19.07
C TYR A 74 12.47 -20.78 20.11
N VAL A 75 13.65 -20.72 20.73
CA VAL A 75 14.05 -19.61 21.60
C VAL A 75 15.08 -18.78 20.85
N PHE A 76 14.86 -17.47 20.77
CA PHE A 76 15.79 -16.58 20.07
C PHE A 76 17.15 -16.50 20.79
N PRO A 77 18.25 -16.22 20.07
CA PRO A 77 19.55 -16.01 20.70
C PRO A 77 19.60 -14.67 21.45
N SER A 78 20.55 -14.55 22.38
CA SER A 78 20.84 -13.28 23.06
C SER A 78 21.41 -12.26 22.07
N LEU A 79 20.58 -11.32 21.64
CA LEU A 79 20.91 -10.26 20.69
C LEU A 79 20.10 -9.00 21.02
N SER A 80 20.67 -7.80 20.80
CA SER A 80 19.92 -6.54 20.88
C SER A 80 19.37 -6.12 19.51
N LEU A 81 18.16 -5.55 19.49
CA LEU A 81 17.52 -4.98 18.31
C LEU A 81 17.25 -3.49 18.48
N SER A 82 17.37 -2.74 17.40
CA SER A 82 16.89 -1.36 17.30
C SER A 82 15.40 -1.33 16.94
N LEU A 83 14.75 -0.21 17.22
CA LEU A 83 13.40 0.05 16.72
C LEU A 83 13.39 -0.03 15.19
N GLY A 84 12.49 -0.82 14.64
CA GLY A 84 12.28 -0.99 13.20
C GLY A 84 13.10 -2.09 12.55
N ASP A 85 14.01 -2.75 13.28
CA ASP A 85 14.76 -3.89 12.74
C ASP A 85 13.79 -5.01 12.34
N ASP A 86 13.96 -5.52 11.12
CA ASP A 86 13.26 -6.65 10.56
C ASP A 86 14.11 -7.93 10.71
N ILE A 87 13.47 -8.99 11.21
CA ILE A 87 14.08 -10.29 11.45
C ILE A 87 13.45 -11.30 10.50
N ILE A 88 14.27 -12.02 9.75
CA ILE A 88 13.82 -13.22 9.04
C ILE A 88 14.35 -14.46 9.75
N LEU A 89 13.44 -15.29 10.24
CA LEU A 89 13.69 -16.58 10.86
C LEU A 89 13.33 -17.69 9.88
N TYR A 90 14.31 -18.44 9.36
CA TYR A 90 14.09 -19.38 8.26
C TYR A 90 14.56 -20.81 8.60
N ARG A 91 14.06 -21.79 7.85
CA ARG A 91 14.53 -23.18 7.94
C ARG A 91 15.85 -23.42 7.23
N ASP A 92 15.99 -22.89 6.02
CA ASP A 92 17.16 -23.07 5.16
C ASP A 92 17.71 -21.71 4.69
N SER A 93 18.93 -21.39 5.13
CA SER A 93 19.57 -20.12 4.79
C SER A 93 19.89 -19.99 3.29
N ALA A 94 20.26 -21.09 2.64
CA ALA A 94 20.68 -21.06 1.24
C ALA A 94 19.47 -20.88 0.32
N ALA A 95 18.39 -21.63 0.58
CA ALA A 95 17.16 -21.54 -0.22
C ALA A 95 16.50 -20.15 -0.09
N ILE A 96 16.31 -19.66 1.13
CA ILE A 96 15.69 -18.35 1.39
C ILE A 96 16.54 -17.20 0.84
N ALA A 97 17.87 -17.22 1.06
CA ALA A 97 18.74 -16.19 0.49
C ALA A 97 18.74 -16.21 -1.05
N ASN A 98 18.69 -17.41 -1.66
CA ASN A 98 18.62 -17.54 -3.11
C ASN A 98 17.27 -17.07 -3.69
N TYR A 99 16.16 -17.30 -2.99
CA TYR A 99 14.85 -16.82 -3.42
C TYR A 99 14.75 -15.28 -3.32
N PHE A 100 15.18 -14.70 -2.20
CA PHE A 100 15.07 -13.26 -1.96
C PHE A 100 16.13 -12.42 -2.70
N GLN A 101 17.30 -12.97 -3.03
CA GLN A 101 18.40 -12.27 -3.70
C GLN A 101 18.71 -10.92 -3.02
N SER A 102 18.72 -9.82 -3.79
CA SER A 102 18.99 -8.47 -3.28
C SER A 102 17.96 -8.03 -2.25
N CYS A 103 16.71 -8.50 -2.29
CA CYS A 103 15.73 -8.17 -1.23
C CYS A 103 16.18 -8.67 0.15
N PHE A 104 17.02 -9.69 0.22
CA PHE A 104 17.47 -10.24 1.50
C PHE A 104 18.24 -9.21 2.36
N SER A 105 18.67 -8.08 1.79
CA SER A 105 19.21 -6.94 2.55
C SER A 105 18.17 -6.20 3.39
N ASN A 106 16.87 -6.33 3.08
CA ASN A 106 15.76 -5.67 3.79
C ASN A 106 15.42 -6.31 5.15
N PHE A 107 16.23 -7.28 5.60
CA PHE A 107 16.14 -7.87 6.93
C PHE A 107 17.46 -7.64 7.64
N GLU A 108 17.48 -6.82 8.68
CA GLU A 108 18.69 -6.52 9.45
C GLU A 108 19.22 -7.79 10.12
N ILE A 109 18.31 -8.63 10.65
CA ILE A 109 18.65 -9.83 11.39
C ILE A 109 18.18 -11.08 10.66
N LYS A 110 19.09 -12.06 10.52
CA LYS A 110 18.87 -13.30 9.77
C LYS A 110 19.19 -14.48 10.67
N LEU A 111 18.19 -15.28 11.02
CA LEU A 111 18.34 -16.38 11.97
C LEU A 111 17.85 -17.69 11.36
N GLN A 112 18.53 -18.78 11.68
CA GLN A 112 18.12 -20.12 11.26
C GLN A 112 17.43 -20.85 12.42
N ALA A 113 16.21 -21.33 12.18
CA ALA A 113 15.42 -22.14 13.11
C ALA A 113 15.53 -23.66 12.85
N SER A 114 16.13 -24.05 11.73
CA SER A 114 16.25 -25.45 11.28
C SER A 114 14.89 -26.15 11.20
N ASN A 115 14.52 -26.98 12.17
CA ASN A 115 13.25 -27.72 12.21
C ASN A 115 12.24 -27.17 13.25
N SER A 116 12.59 -26.09 13.94
CA SER A 116 11.79 -25.53 15.05
C SER A 116 10.60 -24.66 14.59
N ILE A 117 10.47 -24.42 13.29
CA ILE A 117 9.32 -23.76 12.66
C ILE A 117 8.78 -24.73 11.60
N SER A 118 7.78 -25.51 11.96
CA SER A 118 7.33 -26.68 11.18
C SER A 118 6.22 -26.36 10.17
N GLN A 119 5.69 -25.14 10.20
CA GLN A 119 4.40 -24.78 9.60
C GLN A 119 4.28 -25.11 8.11
N ASN A 120 3.12 -25.59 7.68
CA ASN A 120 2.87 -26.03 6.30
C ASN A 120 1.71 -25.34 5.59
N GLY A 121 1.48 -24.07 5.91
CA GLY A 121 0.54 -23.23 5.18
C GLY A 121 -0.83 -23.09 5.83
N ASP A 122 -1.08 -23.86 6.87
CA ASP A 122 -2.37 -23.97 7.54
C ASP A 122 -2.23 -24.04 9.08
N ASP A 123 -1.04 -23.79 9.59
CA ASP A 123 -0.76 -23.81 11.03
C ASP A 123 -0.77 -22.40 11.62
N ALA A 124 -1.25 -22.28 12.86
CA ALA A 124 -1.16 -21.05 13.61
C ALA A 124 0.24 -20.85 14.20
N ILE A 125 0.67 -19.60 14.31
CA ILE A 125 1.99 -19.21 14.86
C ILE A 125 1.80 -18.42 16.14
N GLU A 126 2.56 -18.78 17.18
CA GLU A 126 2.54 -18.13 18.47
C GLU A 126 3.88 -17.43 18.76
N LEU A 127 3.82 -16.16 19.16
CA LEU A 127 4.96 -15.40 19.66
C LEU A 127 4.88 -15.31 21.18
N PHE A 128 5.94 -15.72 21.85
CA PHE A 128 6.06 -15.71 23.30
C PHE A 128 7.06 -14.65 23.77
N LYS A 129 6.82 -14.13 24.98
CA LYS A 129 7.80 -13.40 25.78
C LYS A 129 7.77 -13.91 27.21
N ASP A 130 8.92 -14.30 27.74
CA ASP A 130 9.04 -14.88 29.09
C ASP A 130 8.03 -16.03 29.33
N SER A 131 7.84 -16.88 28.30
CA SER A 131 6.88 -17.99 28.29
C SER A 131 5.39 -17.62 28.30
N VAL A 132 5.05 -16.35 28.10
CA VAL A 132 3.67 -15.88 27.92
C VAL A 132 3.44 -15.57 26.46
N ILE A 133 2.33 -16.05 25.89
CA ILE A 133 1.91 -15.71 24.52
C ILE A 133 1.57 -14.21 24.48
N ILE A 134 2.23 -13.49 23.58
CA ILE A 134 2.02 -12.05 23.34
C ILE A 134 1.37 -11.78 21.98
N GLU A 135 1.43 -12.73 21.06
CA GLU A 135 0.79 -12.63 19.75
C GLU A 135 0.50 -14.00 19.15
N THR A 136 -0.55 -14.09 18.34
CA THR A 136 -0.89 -15.28 17.55
C THR A 136 -1.29 -14.85 16.14
N PHE A 137 -0.84 -15.58 15.13
CA PHE A 137 -1.40 -15.61 13.78
C PHE A 137 -2.16 -16.93 13.58
N GLY A 138 -3.37 -16.88 13.02
CA GLY A 138 -4.24 -18.06 12.89
C GLY A 138 -5.02 -18.39 14.16
N ASP A 139 -5.83 -19.44 14.11
CA ASP A 139 -6.50 -20.02 15.29
C ASP A 139 -5.81 -21.32 15.67
N ILE A 140 -5.21 -21.36 16.86
CA ILE A 140 -4.46 -22.51 17.36
C ILE A 140 -5.31 -23.80 17.47
N ASN A 141 -6.64 -23.70 17.50
CA ASN A 141 -7.55 -24.85 17.63
C ASN A 141 -8.21 -25.25 16.30
N VAL A 142 -7.77 -24.67 15.18
CA VAL A 142 -8.35 -24.91 13.85
C VAL A 142 -7.22 -25.22 12.87
N ASP A 143 -7.37 -26.32 12.15
CA ASP A 143 -6.58 -26.58 10.95
C ASP A 143 -6.97 -25.54 9.88
N GLY A 144 -5.99 -24.76 9.44
CA GLY A 144 -6.17 -23.64 8.52
C GLY A 144 -6.55 -24.04 7.10
N THR A 145 -6.49 -25.32 6.72
CA THR A 145 -6.82 -25.79 5.38
C THR A 145 -8.23 -25.34 4.96
N GLY A 146 -8.32 -24.62 3.84
CA GLY A 146 -9.58 -24.10 3.30
C GLY A 146 -10.18 -22.91 4.07
N THR A 147 -9.47 -22.38 5.06
CA THR A 147 -9.88 -21.19 5.80
C THR A 147 -9.38 -19.91 5.12
N SER A 148 -9.88 -18.76 5.55
CA SER A 148 -9.48 -17.46 4.99
C SER A 148 -8.04 -17.05 5.32
N TRP A 149 -7.37 -17.75 6.24
CA TRP A 149 -6.00 -17.45 6.66
C TRP A 149 -4.98 -18.49 6.18
N GLU A 150 -5.39 -19.43 5.32
CA GLU A 150 -4.50 -20.37 4.64
C GLU A 150 -3.46 -19.63 3.77
N TYR A 151 -2.22 -20.09 3.85
CA TYR A 151 -1.04 -19.57 3.17
C TYR A 151 -0.13 -20.69 2.64
N THR A 152 -0.67 -21.89 2.36
CA THR A 152 0.02 -23.00 1.69
C THR A 152 0.71 -22.53 0.43
N ASP A 153 2.00 -22.86 0.26
CA ASP A 153 2.82 -22.49 -0.89
C ASP A 153 2.73 -20.97 -1.20
N SER A 154 2.72 -20.15 -0.14
CA SER A 154 2.39 -18.74 -0.15
C SER A 154 2.90 -18.00 1.12
N TRP A 155 2.27 -16.87 1.45
CA TRP A 155 2.58 -16.04 2.59
C TRP A 155 1.32 -15.32 3.12
N ALA A 156 1.38 -14.97 4.40
CA ALA A 156 0.55 -13.96 5.04
C ALA A 156 1.44 -12.84 5.56
N TYR A 157 1.03 -11.58 5.41
CA TYR A 157 1.81 -10.41 5.82
C TYR A 157 0.93 -9.43 6.58
N LYS A 158 1.42 -8.95 7.72
CA LYS A 158 0.69 -7.98 8.55
C LYS A 158 0.84 -6.59 7.96
N ASP A 159 -0.27 -5.97 7.57
CA ASP A 159 -0.31 -4.59 7.11
C ASP A 159 -0.07 -3.61 8.28
N THR A 160 0.65 -2.53 8.01
CA THR A 160 1.26 -1.60 8.98
C THR A 160 0.26 -0.70 9.72
N LEU A 161 -1.05 -0.88 9.49
CA LEU A 161 -2.12 -0.12 10.15
C LEU A 161 -2.58 -0.71 11.50
N GLY A 162 -1.85 -1.71 12.03
CA GLY A 162 -1.88 -2.05 13.46
C GLY A 162 -2.98 -3.02 13.89
N ALA A 163 -3.19 -4.11 13.16
CA ALA A 163 -4.21 -5.07 13.56
C ALA A 163 -3.64 -6.37 14.14
N PHE A 164 -4.31 -6.84 15.18
CA PHE A 164 -4.22 -8.20 15.69
C PHE A 164 -4.99 -9.13 14.76
N TRP A 165 -4.54 -10.38 14.61
CA TRP A 165 -5.30 -11.41 13.92
C TRP A 165 -6.73 -11.49 14.52
N PRO A 166 -7.79 -11.65 13.69
CA PRO A 166 -7.76 -11.94 12.25
C PRO A 166 -7.67 -10.71 11.32
N ASN A 167 -7.59 -9.49 11.85
CA ASN A 167 -7.62 -8.28 11.03
C ASN A 167 -6.21 -7.80 10.64
N GLY A 168 -6.13 -7.01 9.56
CA GLY A 168 -4.91 -6.35 9.04
C GLY A 168 -3.77 -7.29 8.70
N TRP A 169 -4.13 -8.48 8.22
CA TRP A 169 -3.26 -9.33 7.43
C TRP A 169 -3.72 -9.30 5.98
N ILE A 170 -2.76 -9.20 5.08
CA ILE A 170 -2.92 -9.45 3.65
C ILE A 170 -2.31 -10.82 3.33
N TYR A 171 -2.87 -11.47 2.33
CA TYR A 171 -2.56 -12.87 2.02
C TYR A 171 -2.22 -12.99 0.54
N GLY A 172 -1.20 -13.79 0.21
CA GLY A 172 -0.94 -14.19 -1.16
C GLY A 172 -2.02 -15.15 -1.72
N GLY A 173 -2.71 -15.86 -0.82
CA GLY A 173 -3.63 -16.95 -1.15
C GLY A 173 -2.88 -18.25 -1.46
N PRO A 174 -3.51 -19.44 -1.31
CA PRO A 174 -2.83 -20.71 -1.51
C PRO A 174 -2.18 -20.86 -2.88
N ASN A 175 -1.00 -21.48 -2.93
CA ASN A 175 -0.25 -21.83 -4.14
C ASN A 175 0.21 -20.62 -4.99
N CYS A 176 0.27 -19.42 -4.40
CA CYS A 176 0.61 -18.23 -5.16
C CYS A 176 2.10 -18.15 -5.54
N THR A 177 2.97 -18.91 -4.85
CA THR A 177 4.40 -18.99 -5.14
C THR A 177 4.81 -20.25 -5.89
N ASP A 178 3.84 -21.06 -6.34
CA ASP A 178 4.09 -22.29 -7.10
C ASP A 178 5.01 -22.03 -8.30
N ASN A 179 6.07 -22.83 -8.40
CA ASN A 179 7.10 -22.73 -9.45
C ASN A 179 7.92 -21.42 -9.45
N ASP A 180 7.78 -20.57 -8.44
CA ASP A 180 8.65 -19.39 -8.34
C ASP A 180 10.10 -19.82 -8.11
N THR A 181 11.02 -19.02 -8.65
CA THR A 181 12.47 -19.22 -8.41
C THR A 181 13.09 -18.04 -7.68
N LEU A 182 12.53 -16.84 -7.86
CA LEU A 182 13.00 -15.58 -7.30
C LEU A 182 11.79 -14.71 -6.92
N VAL A 183 11.89 -14.00 -5.80
CA VAL A 183 10.85 -13.07 -5.36
C VAL A 183 10.61 -11.93 -6.36
N SER A 184 11.64 -11.49 -7.07
CA SER A 184 11.59 -10.34 -7.99
C SER A 184 10.86 -10.63 -9.31
N THR A 185 10.68 -11.90 -9.63
CA THR A 185 9.94 -12.36 -10.82
C THR A 185 8.64 -13.07 -10.46
N SER A 186 8.35 -13.20 -9.15
CA SER A 186 7.13 -13.81 -8.65
C SER A 186 5.93 -12.97 -9.08
N SER A 187 4.84 -13.63 -9.45
CA SER A 187 3.53 -12.98 -9.61
C SER A 187 2.85 -12.66 -8.28
N CYS A 188 3.38 -13.21 -7.18
CA CYS A 188 2.92 -13.05 -5.80
C CYS A 188 4.09 -12.62 -4.89
N PRO A 189 4.77 -11.49 -5.19
CA PRO A 189 5.98 -11.11 -4.47
C PRO A 189 5.68 -10.87 -2.99
N TYR A 190 6.56 -11.34 -2.12
CA TYR A 190 6.45 -11.07 -0.69
C TYR A 190 6.48 -9.55 -0.42
N PRO A 191 5.58 -8.97 0.41
CA PRO A 191 5.45 -7.51 0.51
C PRO A 191 6.70 -6.76 0.98
N GLN A 192 7.62 -7.39 1.74
CA GLN A 192 8.91 -6.77 2.11
C GLN A 192 9.86 -6.60 0.90
N CYS A 193 9.60 -7.31 -0.18
CA CYS A 193 10.41 -7.39 -1.40
C CYS A 193 9.73 -6.85 -2.64
N SER A 194 8.40 -6.74 -2.57
CA SER A 194 7.67 -5.80 -3.39
C SER A 194 8.22 -4.44 -3.01
N ASN A 195 8.86 -3.74 -3.94
CA ASN A 195 9.24 -2.36 -3.68
C ASN A 195 7.93 -1.64 -3.35
N ASN A 196 7.65 -1.42 -2.07
CA ASN A 196 6.74 -0.39 -1.67
C ASN A 196 7.45 0.94 -1.96
N SER A 197 7.64 1.23 -3.26
CA SER A 197 7.83 2.57 -3.81
C SER A 197 6.52 3.34 -3.72
N VAL A 198 5.71 3.03 -2.70
CA VAL A 198 4.48 3.72 -2.44
C VAL A 198 4.88 5.01 -1.74
N HIS A 199 4.58 6.13 -2.37
CA HIS A 199 4.91 7.45 -1.87
C HIS A 199 3.64 8.28 -1.78
N VAL A 200 3.64 9.24 -0.87
CA VAL A 200 2.57 10.23 -0.80
C VAL A 200 2.70 11.14 -2.03
N VAL A 201 1.66 11.13 -2.86
CA VAL A 201 1.55 12.00 -4.03
C VAL A 201 0.54 13.07 -3.72
N THR A 202 0.97 14.33 -3.73
CA THR A 202 0.07 15.48 -3.66
C THR A 202 -0.25 15.96 -5.07
N PHE A 203 -1.51 15.90 -5.47
CA PHE A 203 -1.99 16.46 -6.73
C PHE A 203 -2.40 17.91 -6.50
N ARG A 204 -1.88 18.82 -7.32
CA ARG A 204 -2.28 20.23 -7.37
C ARG A 204 -2.77 20.57 -8.77
N VAL A 205 -4.02 21.00 -8.93
CA VAL A 205 -4.59 21.33 -10.23
C VAL A 205 -5.22 22.71 -10.22
N ASN A 206 -4.72 23.60 -11.07
CA ASN A 206 -5.30 24.91 -11.26
C ASN A 206 -6.55 24.83 -12.15
N THR A 207 -7.66 25.42 -11.70
CA THR A 207 -8.96 25.41 -12.38
C THR A 207 -9.33 26.75 -13.03
N ALA A 208 -8.40 27.69 -13.20
CA ALA A 208 -8.65 29.05 -13.70
C ALA A 208 -9.41 29.13 -15.04
N ASN A 209 -9.34 28.09 -15.87
CA ASN A 209 -9.97 28.02 -17.19
C ASN A 209 -11.36 27.36 -17.19
N ILE A 210 -11.85 26.90 -16.04
CA ILE A 210 -13.14 26.21 -15.92
C ILE A 210 -13.99 26.82 -14.80
N THR A 211 -15.29 26.51 -14.80
CA THR A 211 -16.14 26.70 -13.63
C THR A 211 -16.22 25.39 -12.86
N VAL A 212 -15.78 25.39 -11.60
CA VAL A 212 -15.86 24.21 -10.73
C VAL A 212 -17.32 23.96 -10.36
N GLY A 213 -17.77 22.72 -10.55
CA GLY A 213 -19.12 22.29 -10.21
C GLY A 213 -19.33 22.08 -8.70
N PRO A 214 -20.58 21.84 -8.28
CA PRO A 214 -20.96 21.84 -6.86
C PRO A 214 -20.28 20.75 -6.02
N ASN A 215 -19.86 19.64 -6.61
CA ASN A 215 -19.20 18.55 -5.87
C ASN A 215 -17.68 18.74 -5.74
N GLY A 216 -17.10 19.74 -6.41
CA GLY A 216 -15.65 20.03 -6.38
C GLY A 216 -14.83 19.28 -7.43
N ILE A 217 -13.52 19.23 -7.24
CA ILE A 217 -12.56 18.57 -8.14
C ILE A 217 -12.11 17.23 -7.55
N TYR A 218 -11.94 16.23 -8.41
CA TYR A 218 -11.45 14.90 -8.04
C TYR A 218 -10.32 14.45 -8.94
N ALA A 219 -9.46 13.58 -8.42
CA ALA A 219 -8.55 12.76 -9.19
C ALA A 219 -9.05 11.31 -9.14
N GLY A 220 -8.98 10.63 -10.28
CA GLY A 220 -9.45 9.26 -10.43
C GLY A 220 -8.88 8.62 -11.69
N GLY A 221 -9.46 7.49 -12.09
CA GLY A 221 -9.02 6.74 -13.27
C GLY A 221 -7.74 5.94 -13.02
N GLY A 222 -7.55 4.91 -13.85
CA GLY A 222 -6.40 4.01 -13.83
C GLY A 222 -5.94 3.61 -12.42
N VAL A 223 -4.78 4.11 -12.01
CA VAL A 223 -4.11 3.74 -10.74
C VAL A 223 -4.72 4.35 -9.49
N ILE A 224 -5.59 5.36 -9.62
CA ILE A 224 -6.23 6.06 -8.48
C ILE A 224 -7.60 5.43 -8.16
N GLY A 225 -8.28 4.84 -9.14
CA GLY A 225 -9.57 4.17 -8.96
C GLY A 225 -10.75 4.88 -9.61
N GLY A 226 -11.88 4.95 -8.92
CA GLY A 226 -13.13 5.53 -9.44
C GLY A 226 -13.06 7.03 -9.74
N ALA A 227 -14.07 7.55 -10.44
CA ALA A 227 -14.23 8.96 -10.77
C ALA A 227 -14.25 9.91 -9.55
N ASP A 228 -14.56 9.40 -8.36
CA ASP A 228 -14.66 10.12 -7.09
C ASP A 228 -13.61 9.65 -6.05
N ALA A 229 -12.55 8.97 -6.49
CA ALA A 229 -11.59 8.31 -5.61
C ALA A 229 -10.85 9.26 -4.67
N VAL A 230 -10.27 10.33 -5.20
CA VAL A 230 -9.55 11.34 -4.41
C VAL A 230 -10.25 12.67 -4.56
N ALA A 231 -10.87 13.16 -3.49
CA ALA A 231 -11.44 14.50 -3.44
C ALA A 231 -10.34 15.54 -3.20
N LEU A 232 -10.31 16.60 -4.02
CA LEU A 232 -9.39 17.72 -3.85
C LEU A 232 -10.13 18.88 -3.15
N SER A 233 -9.37 19.77 -2.52
CA SER A 233 -9.88 20.95 -1.81
C SER A 233 -9.07 22.19 -2.15
N ASP A 234 -9.70 23.36 -2.05
CA ASP A 234 -9.07 24.69 -2.22
C ASP A 234 -9.41 25.56 -0.99
N PRO A 235 -8.75 25.35 0.16
CA PRO A 235 -9.08 26.04 1.41
C PRO A 235 -8.64 27.51 1.46
N ASP A 236 -7.61 27.88 0.70
CA ASP A 236 -7.08 29.24 0.64
C ASP A 236 -7.74 30.09 -0.47
N GLY A 237 -8.50 29.46 -1.36
CA GLY A 237 -9.34 30.11 -2.36
C GLY A 237 -8.52 30.70 -3.51
N ASP A 238 -7.34 30.15 -3.79
CA ASP A 238 -6.45 30.62 -4.85
C ASP A 238 -6.78 30.01 -6.23
N GLY A 239 -7.71 29.05 -6.28
CA GLY A 239 -8.14 28.35 -7.48
C GLY A 239 -7.27 27.14 -7.84
N ILE A 240 -6.36 26.73 -6.96
CA ILE A 240 -5.55 25.52 -7.06
C ILE A 240 -6.11 24.49 -6.08
N TRP A 241 -6.65 23.42 -6.64
CA TRP A 241 -7.24 22.33 -5.86
C TRP A 241 -6.18 21.30 -5.52
N GLU A 242 -6.15 20.85 -4.26
CA GLU A 242 -5.14 19.95 -3.72
C GLU A 242 -5.73 18.72 -3.03
N GLY A 243 -5.12 17.56 -3.25
CA GLY A 243 -5.47 16.30 -2.58
C GLY A 243 -4.31 15.32 -2.60
N THR A 244 -4.29 14.36 -1.68
CA THR A 244 -3.20 13.39 -1.54
C THR A 244 -3.68 11.96 -1.67
N ASP A 245 -2.85 11.12 -2.29
CA ASP A 245 -3.02 9.67 -2.30
C ASP A 245 -1.66 8.97 -2.09
N THR A 246 -1.68 7.66 -1.83
CA THR A 246 -0.48 6.85 -1.61
C THR A 246 -0.34 5.86 -2.76
N LEU A 247 0.60 6.12 -3.67
CA LEU A 247 0.72 5.44 -4.96
C LEU A 247 2.11 4.86 -5.18
N ASP A 248 2.20 3.72 -5.87
CA ASP A 248 3.47 3.14 -6.32
C ASP A 248 4.10 4.02 -7.42
N GLY A 249 5.19 4.69 -7.06
CA GLY A 249 5.96 5.55 -7.94
C GLY A 249 6.75 4.84 -9.03
N THR A 250 6.73 3.51 -9.06
CA THR A 250 7.36 2.70 -10.11
C THR A 250 6.35 2.01 -11.04
N ALA A 251 5.09 1.86 -10.63
CA ALA A 251 4.06 1.19 -11.42
C ALA A 251 3.65 1.97 -12.69
N GLY A 252 3.78 3.30 -12.67
CA GLY A 252 3.31 4.16 -13.76
C GLY A 252 1.78 4.14 -13.85
N GLY A 253 1.23 4.05 -15.07
CA GLY A 253 -0.21 3.98 -15.32
C GLY A 253 -0.85 5.32 -15.71
N ASN A 254 -2.17 5.40 -15.59
CA ASN A 254 -2.96 6.55 -16.03
C ASN A 254 -3.84 7.10 -14.91
N PHE A 255 -4.19 8.37 -15.01
CA PHE A 255 -5.13 9.05 -14.12
C PHE A 255 -5.76 10.24 -14.84
N ILE A 256 -6.82 10.83 -14.29
CA ILE A 256 -7.51 11.97 -14.88
C ILE A 256 -8.11 12.86 -13.79
N PHE A 257 -8.22 14.18 -14.06
CA PHE A 257 -9.01 15.07 -13.21
C PHE A 257 -10.47 15.12 -13.65
N LEU A 258 -11.37 15.21 -12.67
CA LEU A 258 -12.80 15.24 -12.87
C LEU A 258 -13.41 16.46 -12.18
N ASN A 259 -14.35 17.11 -12.85
CA ASN A 259 -15.05 18.28 -12.34
C ASN A 259 -16.50 17.93 -11.95
N SER A 260 -16.71 17.79 -10.65
CA SER A 260 -18.01 17.52 -10.02
C SER A 260 -18.68 16.18 -10.39
N PRO A 261 -17.95 15.03 -10.33
CA PRO A 261 -18.56 13.70 -10.48
C PRO A 261 -19.65 13.47 -9.42
N ASN A 262 -20.67 12.69 -9.77
CA ASN A 262 -21.75 12.30 -8.84
C ASN A 262 -21.50 10.95 -8.15
N ASN A 263 -20.65 10.10 -8.71
CA ASN A 263 -20.27 8.78 -8.20
C ASN A 263 -19.04 8.24 -8.94
N SER A 264 -18.51 7.10 -8.48
CA SER A 264 -17.32 6.43 -9.02
C SER A 264 -17.36 6.04 -10.50
N GLY A 265 -18.53 6.02 -11.14
CA GLY A 265 -18.69 5.73 -12.57
C GLY A 265 -18.96 6.96 -13.45
N ASP A 266 -18.96 8.16 -12.89
CA ASP A 266 -19.32 9.40 -13.59
C ASP A 266 -18.16 9.96 -14.44
N TRP A 267 -17.75 9.19 -15.46
CA TRP A 267 -16.65 9.57 -16.35
C TRP A 267 -16.99 10.72 -17.29
N GLY A 268 -18.25 11.16 -17.35
CA GLY A 268 -18.69 12.30 -18.17
C GLY A 268 -18.15 13.64 -17.67
N THR A 269 -17.61 13.69 -16.45
CA THR A 269 -17.04 14.89 -15.85
C THR A 269 -15.53 15.00 -16.00
N LYS A 270 -14.89 14.08 -16.74
CA LYS A 270 -13.44 14.12 -16.97
C LYS A 270 -13.03 15.37 -17.73
N GLU A 271 -11.83 15.86 -17.46
CA GLU A 271 -11.20 16.84 -18.32
C GLU A 271 -10.98 16.29 -19.75
N SER A 272 -10.89 17.18 -20.72
CA SER A 272 -10.67 16.80 -22.12
C SER A 272 -9.21 17.02 -22.51
N LEU A 273 -8.47 15.94 -22.74
CA LEU A 273 -7.08 15.98 -23.21
C LEU A 273 -6.88 15.40 -24.61
N ALA A 274 -7.95 14.98 -25.28
CA ALA A 274 -7.89 14.36 -26.59
C ALA A 274 -7.05 15.17 -27.59
N GLY A 275 -6.04 14.51 -28.18
CA GLY A 275 -5.12 15.12 -29.14
C GLY A 275 -4.01 15.99 -28.54
N LEU A 276 -3.92 16.08 -27.21
CA LEU A 276 -2.83 16.77 -26.52
C LEU A 276 -1.67 15.79 -26.19
N PRO A 277 -0.41 16.26 -26.12
CA PRO A 277 0.76 15.38 -25.96
C PRO A 277 0.87 14.68 -24.58
N CYS A 278 0.12 15.12 -23.58
CA CYS A 278 0.07 14.50 -22.26
C CYS A 278 -1.11 13.51 -22.10
N SER A 279 -1.92 13.35 -23.15
CA SER A 279 -2.96 12.33 -23.19
C SER A 279 -2.39 11.01 -23.68
N ASP A 280 -2.95 9.91 -23.19
CA ASP A 280 -2.71 8.58 -23.71
C ASP A 280 -3.91 8.13 -24.57
N PRO A 281 -3.79 8.14 -25.92
CA PRO A 281 -4.88 7.76 -26.81
C PRO A 281 -5.29 6.29 -26.69
N ALA A 282 -4.44 5.43 -26.12
CA ALA A 282 -4.78 4.03 -25.86
C ALA A 282 -5.60 3.85 -24.57
N ASN A 283 -5.65 4.88 -23.72
CA ASN A 283 -6.27 4.85 -22.40
C ASN A 283 -7.22 6.03 -22.20
N TYR A 284 -8.21 6.15 -23.09
CA TYR A 284 -9.30 7.14 -23.00
C TYR A 284 -8.86 8.60 -22.93
N ASP A 285 -7.70 8.90 -23.52
CA ASP A 285 -7.03 10.21 -23.46
C ASP A 285 -6.69 10.67 -22.03
N ASP A 286 -6.51 9.73 -21.10
CA ASP A 286 -6.15 10.02 -19.71
C ASP A 286 -4.69 10.49 -19.59
N ARG A 287 -4.35 11.17 -18.49
CA ARG A 287 -2.97 11.58 -18.19
C ARG A 287 -2.12 10.36 -17.87
N ILE A 288 -0.82 10.44 -18.16
CA ILE A 288 0.17 9.42 -17.80
C ILE A 288 0.78 9.78 -16.45
N MET A 289 0.80 8.82 -15.52
CA MET A 289 1.43 8.97 -14.21
C MET A 289 2.96 8.96 -14.36
N PRO A 290 3.68 10.01 -13.94
CA PRO A 290 5.14 9.98 -13.91
C PRO A 290 5.65 9.00 -12.85
N THR A 291 6.89 8.56 -13.01
CA THR A 291 7.56 7.78 -11.96
C THR A 291 8.19 8.68 -10.91
N PHE A 292 8.25 8.20 -9.67
CA PHE A 292 8.81 8.90 -8.52
C PHE A 292 9.37 7.90 -7.51
N THR A 293 10.37 8.33 -6.74
CA THR A 293 11.09 7.46 -5.78
C THR A 293 11.05 8.02 -4.34
N GLN A 294 10.21 9.02 -4.12
CA GLN A 294 9.97 9.69 -2.84
C GLN A 294 8.63 10.41 -2.90
N ASP A 295 8.13 10.85 -1.75
CA ASP A 295 6.95 11.73 -1.67
C ASP A 295 7.12 12.93 -2.61
N THR A 296 6.07 13.24 -3.34
CA THR A 296 6.14 14.20 -4.44
C THR A 296 4.88 15.04 -4.56
N THR A 297 5.01 16.17 -5.24
CA THR A 297 3.91 17.04 -5.60
C THR A 297 3.85 17.14 -7.12
N LEU A 298 2.70 16.76 -7.68
CA LEU A 298 2.45 16.83 -9.10
C LEU A 298 1.50 18.00 -9.38
N GLU A 299 1.94 18.90 -10.25
CA GLU A 299 1.25 20.16 -10.53
C GLU A 299 0.70 20.20 -11.95
N PHE A 300 -0.50 20.73 -12.10
CA PHE A 300 -1.23 20.72 -13.36
C PHE A 300 -2.12 21.96 -13.54
N CYS A 301 -2.57 22.15 -14.78
CA CYS A 301 -3.72 22.98 -15.08
C CYS A 301 -4.79 22.13 -15.80
N PHE A 302 -6.03 22.22 -15.31
CA PHE A 302 -7.17 21.43 -15.79
C PHE A 302 -7.41 21.59 -17.29
N GLY A 303 -7.56 20.48 -18.00
CA GLY A 303 -7.79 20.43 -19.45
C GLY A 303 -6.57 20.80 -20.30
N THR A 304 -5.37 20.80 -19.71
CA THR A 304 -4.14 21.18 -20.41
C THR A 304 -2.97 20.26 -20.09
N CYS A 305 -1.91 20.34 -20.89
CA CYS A 305 -0.62 19.69 -20.62
C CYS A 305 0.38 20.60 -19.90
N SER A 306 -0.09 21.61 -19.15
CA SER A 306 0.82 22.38 -18.31
C SER A 306 1.44 21.49 -17.24
N PRO A 307 2.78 21.46 -17.09
CA PRO A 307 3.47 20.65 -16.08
C PRO A 307 3.51 21.34 -14.71
N ASN A 308 2.76 22.43 -14.54
CA ASN A 308 2.67 23.21 -13.32
C ASN A 308 1.29 23.87 -13.20
N THR A 309 1.07 24.60 -12.12
CA THR A 309 -0.19 25.32 -11.84
C THR A 309 -0.36 26.60 -12.65
N VAL A 310 0.49 26.89 -13.65
CA VAL A 310 0.30 28.03 -14.56
C VAL A 310 -0.54 27.58 -15.74
N CYS A 311 -1.79 28.04 -15.79
CA CYS A 311 -2.69 27.75 -16.90
C CYS A 311 -2.33 28.57 -18.14
N PRO A 312 -2.20 27.94 -19.33
CA PRO A 312 -2.11 28.69 -20.58
C PRO A 312 -3.41 29.47 -20.78
N ALA A 313 -3.29 30.64 -21.41
CA ALA A 313 -4.45 31.44 -21.77
C ALA A 313 -5.41 30.60 -22.63
N PRO A 314 -6.72 30.62 -22.37
CA PRO A 314 -7.69 29.91 -23.19
C PRO A 314 -7.54 30.28 -24.66
N ALA A 315 -7.67 29.29 -25.55
CA ALA A 315 -7.72 29.56 -26.98
C ALA A 315 -8.86 30.56 -27.24
N VAL A 316 -8.53 31.71 -27.84
CA VAL A 316 -9.53 32.72 -28.19
C VAL A 316 -10.52 32.07 -29.17
N GLN A 317 -11.79 31.96 -28.78
CA GLN A 317 -12.85 31.59 -29.72
C GLN A 317 -12.84 32.58 -30.87
N GLN A 318 -12.39 32.13 -32.03
CA GLN A 318 -12.51 32.91 -33.26
C GLN A 318 -13.97 32.84 -33.68
N ASN A 319 -14.69 33.96 -33.55
CA ASN A 319 -15.99 34.09 -34.18
C ASN A 319 -15.78 34.16 -35.69
N ILE A 320 -15.86 33.02 -36.37
CA ILE A 320 -15.80 32.94 -37.82
C ILE A 320 -17.19 33.28 -38.36
N HIS A 321 -17.32 34.48 -38.92
CA HIS A 321 -18.54 34.89 -39.61
C HIS A 321 -18.46 34.42 -41.07
N PHE A 322 -19.20 33.35 -41.41
CA PHE A 322 -19.30 32.89 -42.79
C PHE A 322 -20.25 33.82 -43.56
N VAL A 323 -19.76 34.41 -44.65
CA VAL A 323 -20.59 35.16 -45.60
C VAL A 323 -20.67 34.37 -46.89
N VAL A 324 -21.88 33.97 -47.26
CA VAL A 324 -22.13 33.31 -48.54
C VAL A 324 -22.59 34.35 -49.56
N ASP A 325 -21.81 34.54 -50.63
CA ASP A 325 -22.23 35.38 -51.76
C ASP A 325 -23.13 34.59 -52.71
N MET A 326 -24.44 34.87 -52.64
CA MET A 326 -25.45 34.23 -53.48
C MET A 326 -25.54 34.80 -54.90
N ASN A 327 -24.75 35.83 -55.22
CA ASN A 327 -24.69 36.41 -56.57
C ASN A 327 -23.56 35.80 -57.43
N SER A 328 -22.82 34.83 -56.89
CA SER A 328 -21.77 34.12 -57.62
C SER A 328 -22.37 33.34 -58.81
N PRO A 329 -21.76 33.37 -60.01
CA PRO A 329 -22.18 32.56 -61.16
C PRO A 329 -22.13 31.04 -60.90
N LYS A 330 -21.49 30.63 -59.80
CA LYS A 330 -21.39 29.24 -59.35
C LYS A 330 -22.33 28.90 -58.19
N ALA A 331 -23.20 29.82 -57.77
CA ALA A 331 -24.16 29.58 -56.70
C ALA A 331 -25.23 28.55 -57.14
N PRO A 332 -25.57 27.55 -56.32
CA PRO A 332 -26.62 26.58 -56.64
C PRO A 332 -28.00 27.24 -56.70
N ALA A 333 -28.85 26.80 -57.63
CA ALA A 333 -30.19 27.37 -57.84
C ALA A 333 -31.21 27.01 -56.73
N THR A 334 -30.95 25.99 -55.91
CA THR A 334 -31.79 25.57 -54.78
C THR A 334 -30.94 25.01 -53.66
N TRP A 335 -31.20 25.40 -52.41
CA TRP A 335 -30.56 24.86 -51.22
C TRP A 335 -31.56 24.11 -50.33
N THR A 336 -31.19 22.91 -49.88
CA THR A 336 -31.72 22.26 -48.68
C THR A 336 -30.61 22.22 -47.65
N GLN A 337 -30.57 23.26 -46.79
CA GLN A 337 -29.70 23.45 -45.61
C GLN A 337 -28.17 23.27 -45.80
N PRO A 338 -27.35 24.30 -45.50
CA PRO A 338 -25.92 24.09 -45.39
C PRO A 338 -25.63 23.23 -44.17
N TYR A 339 -24.90 22.12 -44.38
CA TYR A 339 -24.26 21.38 -43.31
C TYR A 339 -22.77 21.69 -43.32
N VAL A 340 -22.23 22.01 -42.15
CA VAL A 340 -20.79 22.04 -41.91
C VAL A 340 -20.42 20.63 -41.49
N SER A 341 -19.61 19.94 -42.30
CA SER A 341 -18.94 18.70 -41.90
C SER A 341 -17.61 19.00 -41.26
#